data_AF-A0A953XFL7-F1
#
_entry.id   AF-A0A953XFL7-F1
#
_cell.length_a   1.000
_cell.length_b   1.000
_cell.length_c   1.000
_cell.angle_alpha   90.00
_cell.angle_beta   90.00
_cell.angle_gamma   90.00
#
_symmetry.space_group_name_H-M   'P 1'
#
loop_
_entity.id
_entity.type
_entity.pdbx_description
1 polymer ?
#
loop_
_entity_poly.entity_id
_entity_poly.type
_entity_poly.pdbx_seq_one_letter_code
_entity_poly.pdbx_strand_id
1 'polypeptide(L)'
;PSATIREWLCAAEYILLEGNPNVILCERGLRTFERETRNTLDLSSVAALRELTHLPVIVDPSHAAGRDELIAPLCRAAHAVGADGVIVEMHPCRENALCDRRQALSPGQLRSITNELQLVQARPV
;
A
#
# COMPACT_ATOMS: atom_id res chain seq x y z
N PRO A 1 6.97 7.54 8.97
CA PRO A 1 5.49 7.63 9.07
C PRO A 1 5.04 7.43 10.51
N SER A 2 4.29 8.39 11.04
CA SER A 2 3.83 8.41 12.43
C SER A 2 2.48 9.10 12.58
N ALA A 3 1.74 9.30 11.48
CA ALA A 3 0.44 9.95 11.52
C ALA A 3 -0.63 8.96 11.97
N THR A 4 -1.53 9.42 12.83
CA THR A 4 -2.78 8.74 13.17
C THR A 4 -3.77 8.83 12.00
N ILE A 5 -4.79 7.97 11.98
CA ILE A 5 -5.89 8.02 10.99
C ILE A 5 -6.53 9.41 10.96
N ARG A 6 -6.71 10.04 12.13
CA ARG A 6 -7.32 11.38 12.22
C ARG A 6 -6.45 12.44 11.55
N GLU A 7 -5.15 12.46 11.83
CA GLU A 7 -4.22 13.39 11.20
C GLU A 7 -4.15 13.18 9.68
N TRP A 8 -4.20 11.92 9.25
CA TRP A 8 -4.20 11.58 7.83
C TRP A 8 -5.45 12.05 7.10
N LEU A 9 -6.65 11.84 7.68
CA LEU A 9 -7.91 12.35 7.14
C LEU A 9 -7.96 13.88 7.14
N CYS A 10 -7.48 14.54 8.21
CA CYS A 10 -7.38 16.00 8.22
C CYS A 10 -6.48 16.51 7.08
N ALA A 11 -5.33 15.86 6.82
CA ALA A 11 -4.46 16.23 5.72
C ALA A 11 -5.14 16.08 4.34
N ALA A 12 -5.97 15.04 4.16
CA ALA A 12 -6.77 14.88 2.96
C ALA A 12 -7.81 16.01 2.83
N GLU A 13 -8.49 16.35 3.92
CA GLU A 13 -9.48 17.43 3.97
C GLU A 13 -8.86 18.77 3.57
N TYR A 14 -7.63 19.07 3.98
CA TYR A 14 -6.90 20.26 3.54
C TYR A 14 -6.81 20.36 2.01
N ILE A 15 -6.60 19.24 1.30
CA ILE A 15 -6.54 19.23 -0.17
C ILE A 15 -7.93 19.40 -0.77
N LEU A 16 -8.94 18.74 -0.19
CA LEU A 16 -10.33 18.82 -0.65
C LEU A 16 -10.90 20.24 -0.51
N LEU A 17 -10.58 20.94 0.59
CA LEU A 17 -11.03 22.31 0.85
C LEU A 17 -10.50 23.33 -0.17
N GLU A 18 -9.32 23.09 -0.74
CA GLU A 18 -8.76 23.91 -1.83
C GLU A 18 -9.40 23.61 -3.19
N GLY A 19 -10.41 22.73 -3.24
CA GLY A 19 -11.24 22.46 -4.41
C GLY A 19 -10.72 21.33 -5.31
N ASN A 20 -9.74 20.55 -4.87
CA ASN A 20 -9.28 19.37 -5.60
C ASN A 20 -9.90 18.08 -5.04
N PRO A 21 -10.94 17.51 -5.66
CA PRO A 21 -11.58 16.28 -5.18
C PRO A 21 -10.78 15.01 -5.49
N ASN A 22 -9.72 15.09 -6.29
CA ASN A 22 -8.99 13.92 -6.79
C ASN A 22 -7.90 13.49 -5.80
N VAL A 23 -8.31 12.96 -4.66
CA VAL A 23 -7.43 12.48 -3.59
C VAL A 23 -7.53 10.96 -3.44
N ILE A 24 -6.39 10.29 -3.38
CA ILE A 24 -6.27 8.86 -3.06
C ILE A 24 -5.41 8.74 -1.81
N LEU A 25 -5.90 7.98 -0.82
CA LEU A 25 -5.17 7.65 0.39
C LEU A 25 -4.29 6.43 0.13
N CYS A 26 -3.01 6.47 0.50
CA CYS A 26 -2.09 5.33 0.45
C CYS A 26 -1.56 4.91 1.84
N GLU A 27 -1.99 3.75 2.34
CA GLU A 27 -1.44 3.13 3.55
C GLU A 27 -0.07 2.53 3.21
N ARG A 28 0.97 2.92 3.94
CA ARG A 28 2.36 2.56 3.62
C ARG A 28 3.18 2.13 4.84
N GLY A 29 2.51 1.78 5.93
CA GLY A 29 3.07 1.35 7.19
C GLY A 29 3.47 2.48 8.13
N LEU A 30 3.46 2.17 9.42
CA LEU A 30 3.81 3.02 10.55
C LEU A 30 5.18 2.65 11.12
N ARG A 31 5.87 3.63 11.71
CA ARG A 31 7.10 3.36 12.47
C ARG A 31 6.72 2.73 13.82
N THR A 32 7.32 1.59 14.11
CA THR A 32 7.13 0.87 15.38
C THR A 32 8.49 0.45 15.95
N PHE A 33 8.49 -0.39 16.99
CA PHE A 33 9.70 -0.98 17.55
C PHE A 33 10.21 -2.21 16.77
N GLU A 34 9.41 -2.74 15.84
CA GLU A 34 9.75 -3.89 15.01
C GLU A 34 10.92 -3.54 14.06
N ARG A 35 11.83 -4.50 13.84
CA ARG A 35 13.06 -4.33 13.06
C ARG A 35 13.14 -5.21 11.82
N GLU A 36 12.34 -6.27 11.73
CA GLU A 36 12.34 -7.18 10.58
C GLU A 36 11.76 -6.55 9.30
N THR A 37 10.88 -5.57 9.46
CA THR A 37 10.28 -4.77 8.37
C THR A 37 10.65 -3.30 8.49
N ARG A 38 10.73 -2.58 7.35
CA ARG A 38 11.04 -1.13 7.35
C ARG A 38 10.02 -0.32 8.14
N ASN A 39 8.74 -0.67 8.03
CA ASN A 39 7.61 -0.14 8.78
C ASN A 39 6.61 -1.29 9.02
N THR A 40 5.78 -1.19 10.05
CA THR A 40 4.69 -2.14 10.26
C THR A 40 3.50 -1.71 9.41
N LEU A 41 3.10 -2.54 8.45
CA LEU A 41 1.92 -2.27 7.63
C LEU A 41 0.65 -2.31 8.49
N ASP A 42 -0.11 -1.23 8.52
CA ASP A 42 -1.35 -1.16 9.28
C ASP A 42 -2.56 -1.45 8.39
N LEU A 43 -2.87 -2.72 8.17
CA LEU A 43 -4.07 -3.10 7.40
C LEU A 43 -5.39 -2.78 8.13
N SER A 44 -5.34 -2.52 9.44
CA SER A 44 -6.54 -2.11 10.17
C SER A 44 -6.95 -0.69 9.78
N SER A 45 -6.00 0.17 9.38
CA SER A 45 -6.28 1.51 8.86
C SER A 45 -7.09 1.46 7.58
N VAL A 46 -6.79 0.52 6.68
CA VAL A 46 -7.54 0.32 5.42
C VAL A 46 -8.99 -0.04 5.72
N ALA A 47 -9.23 -1.01 6.60
CA ALA A 47 -10.58 -1.41 7.00
C ALA A 47 -11.35 -0.25 7.65
N ALA A 48 -10.71 0.50 8.55
CA ALA A 48 -11.34 1.63 9.24
C ALA A 48 -11.66 2.79 8.29
N LEU A 49 -10.75 3.12 7.37
CA LEU A 49 -10.92 4.24 6.45
C LEU A 49 -12.11 4.04 5.51
N ARG A 50 -12.44 2.81 5.13
CA ARG A 50 -13.63 2.51 4.33
C ARG A 50 -14.93 2.97 4.99
N GLU A 51 -14.99 3.02 6.31
CA GLU A 51 -16.15 3.51 7.07
C GLU A 51 -16.08 5.01 7.35
N LEU A 52 -14.88 5.59 7.33
CA LEU A 52 -14.63 6.96 7.76
C LEU A 52 -14.54 7.96 6.59
N THR A 53 -14.34 7.48 5.36
CA THR A 53 -14.19 8.34 4.19
C THR A 53 -14.74 7.68 2.93
N HIS A 54 -15.04 8.53 1.95
CA HIS A 54 -15.43 8.15 0.59
C HIS A 54 -14.23 8.10 -0.38
N LEU A 55 -13.04 8.50 0.08
CA LEU A 55 -11.84 8.53 -0.75
C LEU A 55 -11.32 7.10 -0.98
N PRO A 56 -10.81 6.78 -2.19
CA PRO A 56 -10.15 5.51 -2.44
C PRO A 56 -8.93 5.31 -1.53
N VAL A 57 -8.74 4.08 -1.04
CA VAL A 57 -7.63 3.68 -0.17
C VAL A 57 -6.82 2.57 -0.85
N ILE A 58 -5.58 2.89 -1.21
CA ILE A 58 -4.60 1.93 -1.74
C ILE A 58 -3.54 1.58 -0.70
N VAL A 59 -2.74 0.55 -0.98
CA VAL A 59 -1.67 0.08 -0.10
C VAL A 59 -0.32 0.03 -0.82
N ASP A 60 0.74 0.48 -0.15
CA ASP A 60 2.13 0.36 -0.58
C ASP A 60 2.87 -0.68 0.27
N PRO A 61 2.86 -1.96 -0.15
CA PRO A 61 3.62 -3.00 0.53
C PRO A 61 5.14 -2.90 0.31
N SER A 62 5.60 -2.29 -0.79
CA SER A 62 7.04 -2.11 -1.09
C SER A 62 7.72 -1.29 0.00
N HIS A 63 7.20 -0.09 0.28
CA HIS A 63 7.76 0.83 1.25
C HIS A 63 7.39 0.52 2.70
N ALA A 64 6.29 -0.22 2.92
CA ALA A 64 5.95 -0.74 4.24
C ALA A 64 6.95 -1.82 4.65
N ALA A 65 7.04 -2.91 3.89
CA ALA A 65 7.90 -4.04 4.24
C ALA A 65 9.38 -3.74 4.04
N GLY A 66 9.74 -3.08 2.93
CA GLY A 66 11.13 -2.83 2.54
C GLY A 66 11.86 -4.06 2.01
N ARG A 67 11.13 -5.10 1.59
CA ARG A 67 11.63 -6.41 1.15
C ARG A 67 10.71 -7.02 0.11
N ASP A 68 11.25 -7.48 -1.01
CA ASP A 68 10.48 -8.02 -2.13
C ASP A 68 9.70 -9.30 -1.78
N GLU A 69 10.28 -10.16 -0.94
CA GLU A 69 9.67 -11.43 -0.53
C GLU A 69 8.33 -11.27 0.20
N LEU A 70 8.12 -10.10 0.82
CA LEU A 70 6.91 -9.78 1.57
C LEU A 70 5.85 -9.08 0.71
N ILE A 71 6.19 -8.62 -0.50
CA ILE A 71 5.27 -7.80 -1.30
C ILE A 71 4.05 -8.61 -1.75
N ALA A 72 4.26 -9.80 -2.34
CA ALA A 72 3.16 -10.63 -2.83
C ALA A 72 2.13 -10.99 -1.73
N PRO A 73 2.52 -11.53 -0.55
CA PRO A 73 1.55 -11.82 0.51
C PRO A 73 0.85 -10.56 1.04
N LEU A 74 1.55 -9.42 1.14
CA LEU A 74 0.93 -8.17 1.59
C LEU A 74 -0.03 -7.58 0.55
N CYS A 75 0.24 -7.73 -0.75
CA CYS A 75 -0.71 -7.38 -1.80
C CYS A 75 -2.02 -8.17 -1.66
N ARG A 76 -1.92 -9.49 -1.40
CA ARG A 76 -3.11 -10.33 -1.18
C ARG A 76 -3.86 -9.93 0.08
N ALA A 77 -3.15 -9.60 1.16
CA ALA A 77 -3.76 -9.14 2.39
C ALA A 77 -4.47 -7.77 2.22
N ALA A 78 -3.83 -6.84 1.51
CA ALA A 78 -4.42 -5.55 1.14
C ALA A 78 -5.70 -5.72 0.31
N HIS A 79 -5.67 -6.61 -0.68
CA HIS A 79 -6.85 -6.93 -1.47
C HIS A 79 -7.96 -7.55 -0.61
N ALA A 80 -7.64 -8.51 0.25
CA ALA A 80 -8.60 -9.20 1.11
C ALA A 80 -9.27 -8.28 2.14
N VAL A 81 -8.55 -7.26 2.64
CA VAL A 81 -9.10 -6.27 3.59
C VAL A 81 -9.93 -5.18 2.90
N GLY A 82 -9.96 -5.15 1.57
CA GLY A 82 -10.78 -4.23 0.77
C GLY A 82 -10.06 -2.95 0.35
N ALA A 83 -8.74 -2.97 0.18
CA ALA A 83 -8.05 -1.88 -0.50
C ALA A 83 -8.51 -1.76 -1.96
N ASP A 84 -8.66 -0.53 -2.45
CA ASP A 84 -9.07 -0.22 -3.83
C ASP A 84 -7.93 -0.44 -4.83
N GLY A 85 -6.70 -0.63 -4.35
CA GLY A 85 -5.54 -0.91 -5.17
C GLY A 85 -4.27 -1.12 -4.37
N VAL A 86 -3.19 -1.46 -5.08
CA VAL A 86 -1.84 -1.56 -4.53
C VAL A 86 -0.87 -0.80 -5.41
N ILE A 87 0.14 -0.17 -4.79
CA ILE A 87 1.28 0.43 -5.49
C ILE A 87 2.53 -0.37 -5.13
N VAL A 88 3.25 -0.83 -6.16
CA VAL A 88 4.44 -1.68 -5.99
C VAL A 88 5.59 -1.17 -6.84
N GLU A 89 6.81 -1.35 -6.36
CA GLU A 89 8.01 -1.00 -7.09
C GLU A 89 8.52 -2.18 -7.91
N MET A 90 8.88 -1.91 -9.17
CA MET A 90 9.48 -2.89 -10.07
C MET A 90 10.68 -2.25 -10.75
N HIS A 91 11.78 -3.01 -10.84
CA HIS A 91 12.96 -2.59 -11.58
C HIS A 91 13.44 -3.72 -12.50
N PRO A 92 13.69 -3.47 -13.80
CA PRO A 92 14.05 -4.51 -14.75
C PRO A 92 15.40 -5.18 -14.43
N CYS A 93 16.31 -4.47 -13.76
CA CYS A 93 17.60 -4.99 -13.28
C CYS A 93 17.88 -4.46 -11.88
N ARG A 94 17.36 -5.13 -10.84
CA ARG A 94 17.40 -4.66 -9.44
C ARG A 94 18.80 -4.32 -8.93
N GLU A 95 19.84 -4.98 -9.46
CA GLU A 95 21.23 -4.77 -9.07
C GLU A 95 21.71 -3.34 -9.39
N ASN A 96 21.14 -2.75 -10.44
CA ASN A 96 21.46 -1.41 -10.93
C ASN A 96 20.53 -0.31 -10.41
N ALA A 97 19.52 -0.65 -9.58
CA ALA A 97 18.60 0.35 -9.06
C ALA A 97 19.34 1.34 -8.13
N LEU A 98 19.14 2.64 -8.31
CA LEU A 98 19.83 3.67 -7.53
C LEU A 98 19.28 3.80 -6.11
N CYS A 99 17.99 3.47 -5.92
CA CYS A 99 17.29 3.42 -4.65
C CYS A 99 16.52 2.10 -4.52
N ASP A 100 16.16 1.75 -3.29
CA ASP A 100 15.15 0.73 -2.97
C ASP A 100 15.33 -0.66 -3.63
N ARG A 101 16.58 -1.05 -3.94
CA ARG A 101 16.91 -2.33 -4.59
C ARG A 101 16.31 -3.56 -3.88
N ARG A 102 16.22 -3.51 -2.55
CA ARG A 102 15.75 -4.64 -1.72
C ARG A 102 14.25 -4.90 -1.86
N GLN A 103 13.46 -3.89 -2.22
CA GLN A 103 12.00 -3.99 -2.35
C GLN A 103 11.53 -3.87 -3.81
N ALA A 104 12.45 -3.70 -4.75
CA ALA A 104 12.14 -3.66 -6.17
C ALA A 104 11.86 -5.08 -6.71
N LEU A 105 10.64 -5.31 -7.16
CA LEU A 105 10.25 -6.54 -7.83
C LEU A 105 10.96 -6.68 -9.18
N SER A 106 11.20 -7.91 -9.59
CA SER A 106 11.49 -8.23 -10.99
C SER A 106 10.21 -8.16 -11.84
N PRO A 107 10.33 -7.99 -13.17
CA PRO A 107 9.18 -8.05 -14.08
C PRO A 107 8.35 -9.34 -13.95
N GLY A 108 9.02 -10.47 -13.67
CA GLY A 108 8.35 -11.77 -13.46
C GLY A 108 7.52 -11.81 -12.18
N GLN A 109 8.05 -11.28 -11.07
CA GLN A 109 7.30 -11.20 -9.81
C GLN A 109 6.08 -10.28 -9.96
N LEU A 110 6.22 -9.11 -10.60
CA LEU A 110 5.10 -8.20 -10.84
C LEU A 110 3.98 -8.89 -11.65
N ARG A 111 4.35 -9.64 -12.69
CA ARG A 111 3.39 -10.42 -13.49
C ARG A 111 2.68 -11.48 -12.65
N SER A 112 3.41 -12.21 -11.80
CA SER A 112 2.81 -13.20 -10.89
C SER A 112 1.78 -12.57 -9.97
N ILE A 113 2.15 -11.48 -9.30
CA ILE A 113 1.25 -10.76 -8.38
C ILE A 113 0.00 -10.28 -9.11
N THR A 114 0.16 -9.70 -10.30
CA THR A 114 -0.98 -9.21 -11.09
C THR A 114 -1.95 -10.34 -11.45
N ASN A 115 -1.42 -11.49 -11.90
CA ASN A 115 -2.23 -12.66 -12.22
C ASN A 115 -2.95 -13.21 -10.98
N GLU A 116 -2.26 -13.29 -9.84
CA GLU A 116 -2.84 -13.75 -8.57
C GLU A 116 -4.01 -12.86 -8.14
N LEU A 117 -3.83 -11.53 -8.17
CA LEU A 117 -4.87 -10.59 -7.76
C LEU A 117 -6.07 -10.57 -8.71
N GLN A 118 -5.89 -10.89 -10.00
CA GLN A 118 -7.00 -11.01 -10.96
C GLN A 118 -7.82 -12.28 -10.75
N LEU A 119 -7.20 -13.36 -10.29
CA LEU A 119 -7.89 -14.63 -10.02
C LEU A 119 -8.73 -14.57 -8.74
N VAL A 120 -8.30 -13.77 -7.77
CA VAL A 120 -9.06 -13.50 -6.56
C VAL A 120 -10.10 -12.42 -6.89
N GLN A 121 -11.30 -12.84 -7.32
CA GLN A 121 -12.43 -11.91 -7.35
C GLN A 121 -12.77 -11.54 -5.89
N ALA A 122 -12.50 -10.30 -5.50
CA ALA A 122 -13.09 -9.74 -4.29
C ALA A 122 -14.61 -9.95 -4.38
N ARG A 123 -15.18 -10.58 -3.34
CA ARG A 123 -16.64 -10.69 -3.18
C ARG A 123 -17.24 -9.31 -3.40
N PRO A 124 -18.29 -9.15 -4.23
CA PRO A 124 -18.99 -7.89 -4.29
C PRO A 124 -19.48 -7.56 -2.88
N VAL A 125 -19.13 -6.36 -2.42
CA VAL A 125 -19.64 -5.76 -1.19
C VAL A 125 -21.10 -5.39 -1.41
#